data_AF-A0A259DS91-F1
#
_entry.id   AF-A0A259DS91-F1
#
_cell.length_a   1.000
_cell.length_b   1.000
_cell.length_c   1.000
_cell.angle_alpha   90.00
_cell.angle_beta   90.00
_cell.angle_gamma   90.00
#
_symmetry.space_group_name_H-M   'P 1'
#
loop_
_entity.id
_entity.type
_entity.pdbx_description
1 polymer ?
#
loop_
_entity_poly.entity_id
_entity_poly.type
_entity_poly.pdbx_seq_one_letter_code
_entity_poly.pdbx_strand_id
1 'polypeptide(L)'
;MNAVEIEEAVSELAAAPFDGGEFPFAFLAAFGNRPVTIQRLRAGSGNASDVEGGVLQRNNIHMSVCAPGAVSQTLSALRASPKTAANKVKFVLATDGVTLEAEELGSGEVLACGYPEFADHFGFFLPLAGISTVKQIKDNPVDIKATGRLNKLYVELLRDNPDWAAPERRHDLNHFMARLIFCLFAEDTGIFLGTRLFSATVEQMSDRQSGNTHEVIAELFRAMNTKIKDREASNFRPWADALPYVNGGLFSGDTDVPRFSRIARNYLLHIGSLDWTKIN
;
A
#
# COMPACT_ATOMS: atom_id res chain seq x y z
N MET A 1 -9.06 12.11 5.41
CA MET A 1 -8.20 11.11 4.78
C MET A 1 -7.87 10.08 5.86
N ASN A 2 -8.09 8.80 5.60
CA ASN A 2 -7.72 7.70 6.51
C ASN A 2 -6.28 7.21 6.22
N ALA A 3 -5.73 6.33 7.06
CA ALA A 3 -4.34 5.87 6.92
C ALA A 3 -4.07 5.13 5.59
N VAL A 4 -5.06 4.44 5.03
CA VAL A 4 -4.95 3.74 3.74
C VAL A 4 -4.87 4.74 2.59
N GLU A 5 -5.73 5.75 2.58
CA GLU A 5 -5.71 6.81 1.56
C GLU A 5 -4.40 7.61 1.59
N ILE A 6 -3.83 7.83 2.79
CA ILE A 6 -2.54 8.48 2.96
C ILE A 6 -1.42 7.59 2.41
N GLU A 7 -1.40 6.30 2.79
CA GLU A 7 -0.41 5.35 2.29
C GLU A 7 -0.37 5.32 0.77
N GLU A 8 -1.54 5.22 0.12
CA GLU A 8 -1.61 5.21 -1.35
C GLU A 8 -1.07 6.49 -1.95
N ALA A 9 -1.52 7.66 -1.46
CA ALA A 9 -1.06 8.94 -1.98
C ALA A 9 0.46 9.13 -1.80
N VAL A 10 1.01 8.62 -0.70
CA VAL A 10 2.45 8.61 -0.43
C VAL A 10 3.20 7.64 -1.36
N SER A 11 2.67 6.43 -1.57
CA SER A 11 3.23 5.44 -2.49
C SER A 11 3.22 5.94 -3.94
N GLU A 12 2.16 6.61 -4.38
CA GLU A 12 2.08 7.25 -5.69
C GLU A 12 3.10 8.38 -5.82
N LEU A 13 3.26 9.22 -4.78
CA LEU A 13 4.25 10.28 -4.74
C LEU A 13 5.69 9.71 -4.85
N ALA A 14 6.01 8.66 -4.10
CA ALA A 14 7.34 8.05 -4.11
C ALA A 14 7.66 7.32 -5.44
N ALA A 15 6.64 6.81 -6.13
CA ALA A 15 6.79 6.12 -7.42
C ALA A 15 6.89 7.09 -8.61
N ALA A 16 6.42 8.33 -8.47
CA ALA A 16 6.49 9.34 -9.52
C ALA A 16 7.93 9.88 -9.68
N PRO A 17 8.31 10.36 -10.88
CA PRO A 17 9.56 11.09 -11.06
C PRO A 17 9.65 12.26 -10.08
N PHE A 18 10.80 12.40 -9.41
CA PHE A 18 10.99 13.46 -8.42
C PHE A 18 10.92 14.85 -9.05
N ASP A 19 10.01 15.68 -8.55
CA ASP A 19 9.91 17.10 -8.86
C ASP A 19 10.15 17.91 -7.58
N GLY A 20 11.34 18.50 -7.45
CA GLY A 20 11.72 19.27 -6.27
C GLY A 20 10.88 20.53 -6.03
N GLY A 21 10.30 21.11 -7.08
CA GLY A 21 9.42 22.27 -6.96
C GLY A 21 8.03 21.92 -6.45
N GLU A 22 7.55 20.73 -6.80
CA GLU A 22 6.22 20.24 -6.42
C GLU A 22 6.22 19.38 -5.15
N PHE A 23 7.34 18.73 -4.82
CA PHE A 23 7.42 17.73 -3.75
C PHE A 23 6.83 18.21 -2.41
N PRO A 24 7.18 19.38 -1.85
CA PRO A 24 6.62 19.82 -0.56
C PRO A 24 5.08 19.93 -0.59
N PHE A 25 4.51 20.31 -1.73
CA PHE A 25 3.08 20.50 -1.89
C PHE A 25 2.36 19.17 -2.10
N ALA A 26 2.92 18.28 -2.92
CA ALA A 26 2.41 16.93 -3.13
C ALA A 26 2.48 16.11 -1.84
N PHE A 27 3.58 16.21 -1.09
CA PHE A 27 3.72 15.60 0.24
C PHE A 27 2.61 16.07 1.18
N LEU A 28 2.41 17.39 1.33
CA LEU A 28 1.34 17.92 2.18
C LEU A 28 -0.05 17.46 1.73
N ALA A 29 -0.30 17.36 0.42
CA ALA A 29 -1.54 16.84 -0.14
C ALA A 29 -1.77 15.38 0.25
N ALA A 30 -0.73 14.55 0.20
CA ALA A 30 -0.78 13.13 0.58
C ALA A 30 -1.13 12.92 2.07
N PHE A 31 -0.85 13.91 2.93
CA PHE A 31 -1.28 13.92 4.33
C PHE A 31 -2.58 14.72 4.58
N GLY A 32 -3.38 14.96 3.53
CA GLY A 32 -4.73 15.49 3.64
C GLY A 32 -4.84 17.02 3.73
N ASN A 33 -3.81 17.77 3.35
CA ASN A 33 -3.92 19.23 3.29
C ASN A 33 -4.89 19.68 2.19
N ARG A 34 -5.79 20.60 2.55
CA ARG A 34 -6.78 21.15 1.60
C ARG A 34 -6.09 21.96 0.50
N PRO A 35 -6.59 21.94 -0.75
CA PRO A 35 -6.01 22.69 -1.88
C PRO A 35 -5.77 24.18 -1.59
N VAL A 36 -6.70 24.83 -0.89
CA VAL A 36 -6.57 26.25 -0.49
C VAL A 36 -5.36 26.48 0.43
N THR A 37 -5.05 25.53 1.32
CA THR A 37 -3.89 25.62 2.21
C THR A 37 -2.59 25.50 1.41
N ILE A 38 -2.55 24.54 0.49
CA ILE A 38 -1.41 24.32 -0.42
C ILE A 38 -1.17 25.55 -1.29
N GLN A 39 -2.22 26.12 -1.89
CA GLN A 39 -2.12 27.34 -2.71
C GLN A 39 -1.56 28.53 -1.91
N ARG A 40 -1.98 28.71 -0.65
CA ARG A 40 -1.46 29.78 0.21
C ARG A 40 0.02 29.60 0.56
N LEU A 41 0.45 28.36 0.80
CA LEU A 41 1.86 28.05 1.03
C LEU A 41 2.69 28.35 -0.22
N ARG A 42 2.21 27.93 -1.39
CA ARG A 42 2.85 28.19 -2.69
C ARG A 42 2.97 29.68 -3.00
N ALA A 43 1.92 30.44 -2.70
CA ALA A 43 1.89 31.90 -2.89
C ALA A 43 2.67 32.68 -1.82
N GLY A 44 3.36 32.02 -0.89
CA GLY A 44 4.14 32.66 0.18
C GLY A 44 3.30 33.20 1.36
N SER A 45 2.03 33.56 1.15
CA SER A 45 1.16 34.12 2.20
C SER A 45 0.94 33.23 3.43
N GLY A 46 1.16 31.93 3.31
CA GLY A 46 1.10 30.96 4.40
C GLY A 46 2.45 30.35 4.78
N ASN A 47 3.51 30.66 4.03
CA ASN A 47 4.84 30.08 4.19
C ASN A 47 5.77 31.09 4.88
N ALA A 48 6.13 30.80 6.13
CA ALA A 48 6.99 31.66 6.93
C ALA A 48 8.44 31.17 7.00
N SER A 49 8.86 30.29 6.07
CA SER A 49 10.22 29.76 6.03
C SER A 49 11.25 30.87 5.82
N ASP A 50 12.36 30.77 6.53
CA ASP A 50 13.59 31.56 6.38
C ASP A 50 14.74 30.75 5.76
N VAL A 51 14.47 29.51 5.34
CA VAL A 51 15.44 28.63 4.68
C VAL A 51 15.17 28.68 3.17
N GLU A 52 16.24 28.74 2.37
CA GLU A 52 16.13 28.75 0.91
C GLU A 52 15.37 27.51 0.40
N GLY A 53 14.44 27.73 -0.53
CA GLY A 53 13.54 26.67 -1.04
C GLY A 53 12.60 26.09 0.03
N GLY A 54 12.53 26.67 1.22
CA GLY A 54 11.82 26.11 2.34
C GLY A 54 10.30 26.33 2.29
N VAL A 55 9.55 25.31 2.73
CA VAL A 55 8.10 25.34 2.90
C VAL A 55 7.79 25.07 4.36
N LEU A 56 7.31 26.09 5.07
CA LEU A 56 6.93 26.01 6.47
C LEU A 56 5.41 26.06 6.61
N GLN A 57 4.84 25.02 7.20
CA GLN A 57 3.47 24.99 7.68
C GLN A 57 3.43 25.06 9.21
N ARG A 58 2.83 26.14 9.73
CA ARG A 58 2.69 26.38 11.17
C ARG A 58 2.01 25.21 11.89
N ASN A 59 2.53 24.87 13.08
CA ASN A 59 2.12 23.76 13.95
C ASN A 59 2.35 22.34 13.39
N ASN A 60 2.92 22.22 12.18
CA ASN A 60 3.02 20.95 11.46
C ASN A 60 4.46 20.64 11.05
N ILE A 61 4.94 21.17 9.93
CA ILE A 61 6.20 20.74 9.31
C ILE A 61 6.97 21.91 8.69
N HIS A 62 8.29 21.82 8.67
CA HIS A 62 9.19 22.68 7.90
C HIS A 62 10.07 21.83 6.99
N MET A 63 9.93 22.01 5.69
CA MET A 63 10.61 21.19 4.68
C MET A 63 11.51 22.04 3.79
N SER A 64 12.56 21.47 3.24
CA SER A 64 13.32 22.08 2.14
C SER A 64 13.86 21.00 1.19
N VAL A 65 13.82 21.30 -0.11
CA VAL A 65 14.49 20.50 -1.13
C VAL A 65 15.85 21.14 -1.40
N CYS A 66 16.90 20.33 -1.42
CA CYS A 66 18.28 20.78 -1.48
C CYS A 66 19.05 20.16 -2.65
N ALA A 67 20.27 20.64 -2.87
CA ALA A 67 21.16 20.07 -3.86
C ALA A 67 21.61 18.65 -3.45
N PRO A 68 21.95 17.78 -4.43
CA PRO A 68 22.45 16.43 -4.15
C PRO A 68 23.58 16.41 -3.11
N GLY A 69 23.42 15.59 -2.07
CA GLY A 69 24.41 15.42 -0.99
C GLY A 69 24.35 16.48 0.12
N ALA A 70 23.44 17.45 0.06
CA ALA A 70 23.29 18.49 1.09
C ALA A 70 22.24 18.17 2.17
N VAL A 71 21.59 17.00 2.10
CA VAL A 71 20.39 16.66 2.92
C VAL A 71 20.61 16.87 4.41
N SER A 72 21.66 16.30 5.01
CA SER A 72 21.90 16.41 6.45
C SER A 72 22.25 17.84 6.89
N GLN A 73 22.92 18.62 6.03
CA GLN A 73 23.19 20.04 6.28
C GLN A 73 21.89 20.86 6.25
N THR A 74 21.04 20.62 5.26
CA THR A 74 19.73 21.28 5.14
C THR A 74 18.81 20.92 6.29
N LEU A 75 18.76 19.66 6.71
CA LEU A 75 17.98 19.24 7.88
C LEU A 75 18.45 19.96 9.15
N SER A 76 19.76 20.06 9.35
CA SER A 76 20.35 20.80 10.46
C SER A 76 19.97 22.28 10.43
N ALA A 77 19.97 22.91 9.25
CA ALA A 77 19.53 24.30 9.08
C ALA A 77 18.04 24.48 9.38
N LEU A 78 17.17 23.57 8.92
CA LEU A 78 15.74 23.57 9.24
C LEU A 78 15.51 23.44 10.75
N ARG A 79 16.24 22.55 11.43
CA ARG A 79 16.17 22.37 12.89
C ARG A 79 16.61 23.61 13.66
N ALA A 80 17.68 24.27 13.22
CA ALA A 80 18.23 25.46 13.86
C ALA A 80 17.44 26.76 13.57
N SER A 81 16.55 26.75 12.57
CA SER A 81 15.79 27.93 12.16
C SER A 81 14.94 28.52 13.31
N PRO A 82 15.06 29.83 13.60
CA PRO A 82 14.17 30.51 14.54
C PRO A 82 12.70 30.44 14.12
N LYS A 83 12.41 30.37 12.82
CA LYS A 83 11.02 30.24 12.31
C LYS A 83 10.44 28.87 12.61
N THR A 84 11.24 27.80 12.59
CA THR A 84 10.81 26.46 13.02
C THR A 84 10.27 26.50 14.45
N ALA A 85 11.05 27.05 15.38
CA ALA A 85 10.66 27.19 16.78
C ALA A 85 9.44 28.12 16.94
N ALA A 86 9.47 29.32 16.35
CA ALA A 86 8.41 30.31 16.48
C ALA A 86 7.04 29.82 15.96
N ASN A 87 7.05 28.95 14.94
CA ASN A 87 5.83 28.41 14.34
C ASN A 87 5.40 27.06 14.92
N LYS A 88 6.02 26.61 16.02
CA LYS A 88 5.68 25.34 16.71
C LYS A 88 5.68 24.15 15.77
N VAL A 89 6.64 24.12 14.85
CA VAL A 89 6.82 23.01 13.91
C VAL A 89 7.06 21.72 14.70
N LYS A 90 6.45 20.62 14.24
CA LYS A 90 6.58 19.29 14.85
C LYS A 90 7.55 18.40 14.09
N PHE A 91 7.64 18.58 12.77
CA PHE A 91 8.51 17.81 11.89
C PHE A 91 9.45 18.73 11.10
N VAL A 92 10.69 18.31 10.91
CA VAL A 92 11.58 18.86 9.88
C VAL A 92 11.91 17.78 8.87
N LEU A 93 12.03 18.15 7.59
CA LEU A 93 12.32 17.20 6.49
C LEU A 93 13.20 17.87 5.43
N ALA A 94 14.28 17.20 5.06
CA ALA A 94 15.11 17.59 3.93
C ALA A 94 15.20 16.44 2.92
N THR A 95 15.26 16.79 1.63
CA THR A 95 15.53 15.80 0.57
C THR A 95 16.23 16.44 -0.62
N ASP A 96 17.01 15.65 -1.34
CA ASP A 96 17.60 16.01 -2.64
C ASP A 96 17.00 15.19 -3.80
N GLY A 97 15.93 14.44 -3.53
CA GLY A 97 15.30 13.53 -4.50
C GLY A 97 15.95 12.15 -4.60
N VAL A 98 17.08 11.92 -3.93
CA VAL A 98 17.75 10.62 -3.84
C VAL A 98 17.69 10.10 -2.40
N THR A 99 17.94 10.98 -1.43
CA THR A 99 17.89 10.71 0.00
C THR A 99 16.85 11.61 0.66
N LEU A 100 16.17 11.09 1.68
CA LEU A 100 15.24 11.83 2.51
C LEU A 100 15.61 11.63 3.97
N GLU A 101 15.78 12.74 4.68
CA GLU A 101 15.96 12.74 6.13
C GLU A 101 14.87 13.59 6.80
N ALA A 102 14.38 13.14 7.95
CA ALA A 102 13.37 13.85 8.73
C ALA A 102 13.56 13.62 10.23
N GLU A 103 13.03 14.55 11.03
CA GLU A 103 13.02 14.47 12.50
C GLU A 103 11.66 14.94 13.04
N GLU A 104 11.09 14.18 13.98
CA GLU A 104 10.00 14.64 14.82
C GLU A 104 10.58 15.37 16.03
N LEU A 105 10.49 16.69 16.05
CA LEU A 105 11.14 17.57 17.05
C LEU A 105 10.65 17.33 18.49
N GLY A 106 9.43 16.79 18.66
CA GLY A 106 8.87 16.52 19.98
C GLY A 106 9.44 15.26 20.65
N SER A 107 9.71 14.22 19.87
CA SER A 107 10.22 12.93 20.36
C SER A 107 11.72 12.75 20.12
N GLY A 108 12.29 13.47 19.15
CA GLY A 108 13.63 13.24 18.63
C GLY A 108 13.74 12.01 17.72
N GLU A 109 12.62 11.39 17.34
CA GLU A 109 12.59 10.28 16.39
C GLU A 109 13.09 10.78 15.03
N VAL A 110 14.03 10.05 14.42
CA VAL A 110 14.65 10.40 13.14
C VAL A 110 14.32 9.34 12.09
N LEU A 111 14.23 9.78 10.84
CA LEU A 111 14.07 8.95 9.66
C LEU A 111 15.15 9.32 8.65
N ALA A 112 15.85 8.33 8.10
CA ALA A 112 16.80 8.49 7.00
C ALA A 112 16.65 7.30 6.05
N CYS A 113 16.36 7.54 4.79
CA CYS A 113 16.10 6.50 3.79
C CYS A 113 16.37 6.99 2.36
N GLY A 114 16.39 6.07 1.39
CA GLY A 114 16.29 6.45 -0.01
C GLY A 114 14.92 7.09 -0.29
N TYR A 115 14.86 8.04 -1.23
CA TYR A 115 13.60 8.71 -1.56
C TYR A 115 12.49 7.71 -1.92
N PRO A 116 12.67 6.70 -2.79
CA PRO A 116 11.58 5.76 -3.09
C PRO A 116 11.08 4.97 -1.87
N GLU A 117 11.91 4.80 -0.84
CA GLU A 117 11.63 3.99 0.35
C GLU A 117 10.85 4.78 1.42
N PHE A 118 10.75 6.12 1.32
CA PHE A 118 10.04 6.90 2.36
C PHE A 118 8.56 6.49 2.47
N ALA A 119 7.98 5.94 1.39
CA ALA A 119 6.62 5.43 1.39
C ALA A 119 6.42 4.21 2.30
N ASP A 120 7.48 3.45 2.59
CA ASP A 120 7.45 2.40 3.60
C ASP A 120 7.55 2.95 5.02
N HIS A 121 7.80 4.26 5.17
CA HIS A 121 7.90 4.95 6.46
C HIS A 121 6.80 6.00 6.67
N PHE A 122 5.72 5.98 5.87
CA PHE A 122 4.63 6.97 5.96
C PHE A 122 3.99 7.07 7.36
N GLY A 123 4.04 5.97 8.13
CA GLY A 123 3.62 5.88 9.53
C GLY A 123 4.26 6.94 10.44
N PHE A 124 5.52 7.32 10.15
CA PHE A 124 6.26 8.37 10.84
C PHE A 124 5.55 9.73 10.76
N PHE A 125 4.86 9.99 9.64
CA PHE A 125 4.22 11.28 9.34
C PHE A 125 2.71 11.31 9.58
N LEU A 126 2.08 10.19 10.01
CA LEU A 126 0.64 10.14 10.31
C LEU A 126 0.13 11.23 11.28
N PRO A 127 0.92 11.70 12.27
CA PRO A 127 0.50 12.83 13.10
C PRO A 127 0.22 14.13 12.32
N LEU A 128 0.80 14.31 11.12
CA LEU A 128 0.49 15.44 10.23
C LEU A 128 -0.96 15.41 9.75
N ALA A 129 -1.55 14.21 9.61
CA ALA A 129 -2.95 14.01 9.26
C ALA A 129 -3.89 13.98 10.49
N GLY A 130 -3.37 14.28 11.69
CA GLY A 130 -4.15 14.23 12.93
C GLY A 130 -4.42 12.82 13.44
N ILE A 131 -3.74 11.80 12.91
CA ILE A 131 -3.87 10.41 13.34
C ILE A 131 -2.87 10.17 14.47
N SER A 132 -3.38 10.05 15.70
CA SER A 132 -2.56 9.69 16.86
C SER A 132 -2.34 8.18 16.87
N THR A 133 -1.10 7.75 16.70
CA THR A 133 -0.75 6.33 16.75
C THR A 133 -0.63 5.86 18.20
N VAL A 134 -1.42 4.87 18.63
CA VAL A 134 -0.96 3.94 19.66
C VAL A 134 0.22 3.17 19.04
N LYS A 135 1.34 3.00 19.74
CA LYS A 135 2.59 2.41 19.20
C LYS A 135 2.37 1.16 18.32
N GLN A 136 1.41 0.30 18.69
CA GLN A 136 1.08 -0.94 17.95
C GLN A 136 0.38 -0.74 16.59
N ILE A 137 -0.16 0.44 16.28
CA ILE A 137 -0.75 0.76 14.96
C ILE A 137 0.31 1.35 14.01
N LYS A 138 1.47 1.79 14.52
CA LYS A 138 2.63 2.16 13.69
C LYS A 138 3.23 0.94 12.96
N ASP A 139 2.98 -0.28 13.46
CA ASP A 139 3.94 -1.38 13.34
C ASP A 139 3.84 -2.28 12.10
N ASN A 140 3.05 -1.93 11.07
CA ASN A 140 3.31 -2.52 9.76
C ASN A 140 2.69 -1.75 8.57
N PRO A 141 3.48 -0.94 7.87
CA PRO A 141 3.11 -0.36 6.59
C PRO A 141 2.54 -1.39 5.60
N VAL A 142 3.02 -2.63 5.65
CA VAL A 142 2.55 -3.72 4.78
C VAL A 142 1.12 -4.16 5.13
N ASP A 143 0.74 -4.20 6.42
CA ASP A 143 -0.64 -4.56 6.83
C ASP A 143 -1.65 -3.50 6.39
N ILE A 144 -1.28 -2.22 6.48
CA ILE A 144 -2.14 -1.12 6.03
C ILE A 144 -2.28 -1.16 4.51
N LYS A 145 -1.17 -1.36 3.78
CA LYS A 145 -1.16 -1.58 2.32
C LYS A 145 -2.08 -2.73 1.92
N ALA A 146 -1.89 -3.89 2.55
CA ALA A 146 -2.64 -5.10 2.25
C ALA A 146 -4.13 -4.92 2.54
N THR A 147 -4.50 -4.47 3.74
CA THR A 147 -5.89 -4.25 4.14
C THR A 147 -6.60 -3.26 3.21
N GLY A 148 -5.94 -2.15 2.90
CA GLY A 148 -6.48 -1.12 2.01
C GLY A 148 -6.75 -1.63 0.60
N ARG A 149 -5.79 -2.35 0.02
CA ARG A 149 -5.92 -2.92 -1.33
C ARG A 149 -6.92 -4.07 -1.38
N LEU A 150 -6.98 -4.94 -0.37
CA LEU A 150 -8.00 -5.99 -0.24
C LEU A 150 -9.41 -5.42 -0.19
N ASN A 151 -9.62 -4.31 0.52
CA ASN A 151 -10.93 -3.64 0.55
C ASN A 151 -11.30 -3.07 -0.82
N LYS A 152 -10.34 -2.51 -1.57
CA LYS A 152 -10.59 -2.06 -2.96
C LYS A 152 -10.96 -3.21 -3.88
N LEU A 153 -10.24 -4.34 -3.78
CA LEU A 153 -10.59 -5.56 -4.51
C LEU A 153 -12.02 -5.99 -4.17
N TYR A 154 -12.38 -6.04 -2.90
CA TYR A 154 -13.71 -6.41 -2.43
C TYR A 154 -14.81 -5.51 -3.02
N VAL A 155 -14.62 -4.19 -2.97
CA VAL A 155 -15.58 -3.22 -3.52
C VAL A 155 -15.69 -3.33 -5.05
N GLU A 156 -14.57 -3.52 -5.75
CA GLU A 156 -14.58 -3.66 -7.21
C GLU A 156 -15.27 -4.97 -7.64
N LEU A 157 -15.03 -6.08 -6.93
CA LEU A 157 -15.73 -7.34 -7.18
C LEU A 157 -17.24 -7.19 -6.98
N LEU A 158 -17.69 -6.48 -5.94
CA LEU A 158 -19.12 -6.23 -5.72
C LEU A 158 -19.76 -5.37 -6.81
N ARG A 159 -19.01 -4.42 -7.40
CA ARG A 159 -19.53 -3.57 -8.48
C ARG A 159 -19.93 -4.39 -9.70
N ASP A 160 -19.11 -5.36 -10.08
CA ASP A 160 -19.33 -6.19 -11.27
C ASP A 160 -20.15 -7.46 -10.97
N ASN A 161 -20.40 -7.76 -9.70
CA ASN A 161 -21.16 -8.93 -9.24
C ASN A 161 -22.18 -8.52 -8.16
N PRO A 162 -23.21 -7.72 -8.51
CA PRO A 162 -24.13 -7.13 -7.54
C PRO A 162 -24.94 -8.16 -6.75
N ASP A 163 -25.15 -9.34 -7.30
CA ASP A 163 -25.82 -10.47 -6.64
C ASP A 163 -25.01 -11.03 -5.45
N TRP A 164 -23.67 -10.87 -5.45
CA TRP A 164 -22.82 -11.24 -4.30
C TRP A 164 -22.98 -10.29 -3.11
N ALA A 165 -23.65 -9.14 -3.28
CA ALA A 165 -24.00 -8.24 -2.19
C ALA A 165 -25.21 -8.71 -1.38
N ALA A 166 -25.99 -9.67 -1.90
CA ALA A 166 -27.16 -10.21 -1.23
C ALA A 166 -26.77 -10.89 0.10
N PRO A 167 -27.57 -10.79 1.17
CA PRO A 167 -27.26 -11.40 2.47
C PRO A 167 -26.90 -12.88 2.39
N GLU A 168 -27.53 -13.61 1.48
CA GLU A 168 -27.36 -15.05 1.26
C GLU A 168 -25.99 -15.37 0.65
N ARG A 169 -25.42 -14.46 -0.16
CA ARG A 169 -24.15 -14.63 -0.87
C ARG A 169 -22.97 -13.87 -0.25
N ARG A 170 -23.24 -13.02 0.75
CA ARG A 170 -22.19 -12.28 1.48
C ARG A 170 -21.16 -13.24 2.09
N HIS A 171 -21.61 -14.40 2.57
CA HIS A 171 -20.72 -15.42 3.10
C HIS A 171 -19.77 -15.95 2.03
N ASP A 172 -20.26 -16.20 0.81
CA ASP A 172 -19.46 -16.68 -0.32
C ASP A 172 -18.33 -15.70 -0.66
N LEU A 173 -18.62 -14.40 -0.71
CA LEU A 173 -17.60 -13.40 -1.01
C LEU A 173 -16.52 -13.34 0.07
N ASN A 174 -16.92 -13.39 1.34
CA ASN A 174 -15.98 -13.39 2.46
C ASN A 174 -15.11 -14.65 2.45
N HIS A 175 -15.70 -15.80 2.14
CA HIS A 175 -15.00 -17.07 2.01
C HIS A 175 -14.03 -17.04 0.83
N PHE A 176 -14.42 -16.45 -0.29
CA PHE A 176 -13.56 -16.21 -1.45
C PHE A 176 -12.35 -15.33 -1.07
N MET A 177 -12.57 -14.21 -0.37
CA MET A 177 -11.48 -13.34 0.09
C MET A 177 -10.54 -14.07 1.06
N ALA A 178 -11.07 -14.91 1.95
CA ALA A 178 -10.24 -15.72 2.86
C ALA A 178 -9.35 -16.72 2.10
N ARG A 179 -9.87 -17.34 1.03
CA ARG A 179 -9.07 -18.21 0.15
C ARG A 179 -7.96 -17.44 -0.56
N LEU A 180 -8.24 -16.22 -1.04
CA LEU A 180 -7.21 -15.36 -1.64
C LEU A 180 -6.11 -15.02 -0.63
N ILE A 181 -6.48 -14.55 0.56
CA ILE A 181 -5.53 -14.20 1.63
C ILE A 181 -4.65 -15.41 1.98
N PHE A 182 -5.25 -16.60 2.10
CA PHE A 182 -4.48 -17.83 2.31
C PHE A 182 -3.49 -18.09 1.18
N CYS A 183 -3.90 -17.99 -0.09
CA CYS A 183 -3.02 -18.26 -1.23
C CYS A 183 -1.84 -17.29 -1.27
N LEU A 184 -2.09 -16.01 -1.00
CA LEU A 184 -1.08 -14.95 -0.97
C LEU A 184 -0.07 -15.15 0.17
N PHE A 185 -0.55 -15.53 1.36
CA PHE A 185 0.33 -15.90 2.46
C PHE A 185 1.12 -17.19 2.17
N ALA A 186 0.46 -18.20 1.58
CA ALA A 186 1.04 -19.50 1.32
C ALA A 186 2.16 -19.47 0.27
N GLU A 187 2.06 -18.59 -0.73
CA GLU A 187 3.07 -18.47 -1.79
C GLU A 187 4.35 -17.74 -1.37
N ASP A 188 4.30 -16.98 -0.28
CA ASP A 188 5.46 -16.24 0.25
C ASP A 188 6.09 -16.94 1.46
N THR A 189 5.32 -17.75 2.21
CA THR A 189 5.81 -18.46 3.41
C THR A 189 6.32 -19.87 3.15
N GLY A 190 6.35 -20.30 1.89
CA GLY A 190 6.85 -21.62 1.49
C GLY A 190 5.88 -22.78 1.72
N ILE A 191 4.59 -22.49 1.93
CA ILE A 191 3.52 -23.51 1.90
C ILE A 191 3.32 -24.00 0.47
N PHE A 192 3.37 -23.09 -0.50
CA PHE A 192 3.43 -23.44 -1.91
C PHE A 192 4.89 -23.61 -2.36
N LEU A 193 5.10 -24.47 -3.35
CA LEU A 193 6.44 -24.72 -3.89
C LEU A 193 6.87 -23.55 -4.79
N GLY A 194 7.97 -22.89 -4.41
CA GLY A 194 8.48 -21.71 -5.10
C GLY A 194 7.84 -20.42 -4.58
N THR A 195 8.22 -19.30 -5.20
CA THR A 195 7.74 -17.96 -4.83
C THR A 195 6.64 -17.52 -5.80
N ARG A 196 5.57 -16.92 -5.27
CA ARG A 196 4.47 -16.34 -6.07
C ARG A 196 3.75 -17.33 -6.99
N LEU A 197 3.68 -18.61 -6.62
CA LEU A 197 3.09 -19.65 -7.48
C LEU A 197 1.62 -19.33 -7.86
N PHE A 198 0.81 -18.87 -6.90
CA PHE A 198 -0.59 -18.56 -7.16
C PHE A 198 -0.71 -17.28 -8.01
N SER A 199 -0.08 -16.19 -7.57
CA SER A 199 -0.13 -14.90 -8.25
C SER A 199 0.42 -14.95 -9.68
N ALA A 200 1.55 -15.64 -9.89
CA ALA A 200 2.14 -15.82 -11.22
C ALA A 200 1.26 -16.68 -12.13
N THR A 201 0.63 -17.73 -11.61
CA THR A 201 -0.28 -18.56 -12.40
C THR A 201 -1.53 -17.77 -12.81
N VAL A 202 -2.11 -17.00 -11.89
CA VAL A 202 -3.22 -16.09 -12.21
C VAL A 202 -2.77 -15.08 -13.25
N GLU A 203 -1.61 -14.42 -13.08
CA GLU A 203 -1.09 -13.43 -14.02
C GLU A 203 -0.89 -13.99 -15.43
N GLN A 204 -0.33 -15.20 -15.55
CA GLN A 204 0.01 -15.82 -16.83
C GLN A 204 -1.20 -16.41 -17.55
N MET A 205 -2.14 -17.03 -16.82
CA MET A 205 -3.22 -17.81 -17.41
C MET A 205 -4.52 -17.02 -17.60
N SER A 206 -4.67 -15.89 -16.90
CA SER A 206 -5.79 -14.99 -17.12
C SER A 206 -5.52 -14.03 -18.28
N ASP A 207 -6.55 -13.75 -19.08
CA ASP A 207 -6.47 -12.83 -20.19
C ASP A 207 -6.34 -11.37 -19.71
N ARG A 208 -5.83 -10.51 -20.59
CA ARG A 208 -5.60 -9.08 -20.29
C ARG A 208 -6.87 -8.28 -20.04
N GLN A 209 -8.02 -8.77 -20.49
CA GLN A 209 -9.33 -8.15 -20.29
C GLN A 209 -10.06 -8.73 -19.07
N SER A 210 -9.40 -9.62 -18.32
CA SER A 210 -9.91 -10.36 -17.18
C SER A 210 -11.09 -11.30 -17.44
N GLY A 211 -11.42 -11.58 -18.70
CA GLY A 211 -12.60 -12.34 -19.10
C GLY A 211 -12.68 -13.73 -18.47
N ASN A 212 -11.54 -14.40 -18.30
CA ASN A 212 -11.43 -15.75 -17.72
C ASN A 212 -10.78 -15.81 -16.32
N THR A 213 -10.51 -14.68 -15.65
CA THR A 213 -9.77 -14.69 -14.35
C THR A 213 -10.45 -15.57 -13.30
N HIS A 214 -11.77 -15.50 -13.23
CA HIS A 214 -12.60 -16.30 -12.34
C HIS A 214 -12.49 -17.81 -12.61
N GLU A 215 -12.42 -18.21 -13.88
CA GLU A 215 -12.24 -19.61 -14.28
C GLU A 215 -10.85 -20.13 -13.89
N VAL A 216 -9.82 -19.30 -14.06
CA VAL A 216 -8.45 -19.64 -13.66
C VAL A 216 -8.39 -19.89 -12.16
N ILE A 217 -8.89 -18.95 -11.35
CA ILE A 217 -8.89 -19.06 -9.89
C ILE A 217 -9.74 -20.26 -9.43
N ALA A 218 -10.90 -20.49 -10.04
CA ALA A 218 -11.75 -21.63 -9.73
C ALA A 218 -11.03 -22.97 -9.98
N GLU A 219 -10.29 -23.08 -11.08
CA GLU A 219 -9.50 -24.28 -11.39
C GLU A 219 -8.34 -24.49 -10.39
N LEU A 220 -7.68 -23.42 -9.94
CA LEU A 220 -6.68 -23.48 -8.88
C LEU A 220 -7.30 -23.96 -7.56
N PHE A 221 -8.47 -23.43 -7.19
CA PHE A 221 -9.20 -23.84 -5.99
C PHE A 221 -9.65 -25.30 -6.07
N ARG A 222 -10.09 -25.75 -7.25
CA ARG A 222 -10.43 -27.14 -7.53
C ARG A 222 -9.23 -28.07 -7.31
N ALA A 223 -8.05 -27.71 -7.81
CA ALA A 223 -6.82 -28.47 -7.58
C ALA A 223 -6.43 -28.52 -6.10
N MET A 224 -6.52 -27.39 -5.37
CA MET A 224 -6.24 -27.34 -3.94
C MET A 224 -7.24 -28.11 -3.08
N ASN A 225 -8.48 -28.28 -3.53
CA ASN A 225 -9.48 -29.12 -2.85
C ASN A 225 -9.35 -30.63 -3.20
N THR A 226 -8.50 -30.99 -4.15
CA THR A 226 -8.42 -32.37 -4.65
C THR A 226 -7.27 -33.15 -4.04
N LYS A 227 -7.60 -34.25 -3.36
CA LYS A 227 -6.64 -35.15 -2.73
C LYS A 227 -5.72 -35.77 -3.76
N ILE A 228 -4.44 -35.94 -3.40
CA ILE A 228 -3.39 -36.47 -4.29
C ILE A 228 -3.84 -37.74 -5.02
N LYS A 229 -4.44 -38.70 -4.32
CA LYS A 229 -4.91 -39.97 -4.89
C LYS A 229 -6.03 -39.83 -5.95
N ASP A 230 -6.75 -38.72 -5.95
CA ASP A 230 -7.90 -38.47 -6.81
C ASP A 230 -7.51 -37.55 -8.00
N ARG A 231 -6.28 -37.01 -8.02
CA ARG A 231 -5.84 -36.01 -9.01
C ARG A 231 -5.77 -36.54 -10.44
N GLU A 232 -5.25 -37.74 -10.63
CA GLU A 232 -5.17 -38.37 -11.98
C GLU A 232 -6.54 -38.44 -12.66
N ALA A 233 -7.60 -38.71 -11.89
CA ALA A 233 -8.96 -38.82 -12.40
C ALA A 233 -9.69 -37.48 -12.55
N SER A 234 -9.15 -36.38 -12.00
CA SER A 234 -9.88 -35.12 -11.87
C SER A 234 -9.72 -34.17 -13.06
N ASN A 235 -8.81 -34.48 -13.99
CA ASN A 235 -8.62 -33.79 -15.26
C ASN A 235 -8.50 -32.26 -15.11
N PHE A 236 -7.55 -31.83 -14.27
CA PHE A 236 -7.21 -30.40 -14.14
C PHE A 236 -6.38 -29.93 -15.33
N ARG A 237 -6.39 -28.61 -15.53
CA ARG A 237 -5.35 -27.98 -16.34
C ARG A 237 -3.97 -28.22 -15.71
N PRO A 238 -2.92 -28.53 -16.51
CA PRO A 238 -1.60 -28.85 -15.97
C PRO A 238 -1.00 -27.77 -15.05
N TRP A 239 -1.26 -26.50 -15.33
CA TRP A 239 -0.79 -25.38 -14.49
C TRP A 239 -1.45 -25.33 -13.11
N ALA A 240 -2.65 -25.93 -12.94
CA ALA A 240 -3.31 -25.98 -11.63
C ALA A 240 -2.75 -27.10 -10.75
N ASP A 241 -2.20 -28.16 -11.35
CA ASP A 241 -1.68 -29.32 -10.61
C ASP A 241 -0.41 -29.00 -9.80
N ALA A 242 0.28 -27.91 -10.15
CA ALA A 242 1.42 -27.41 -9.39
C ALA A 242 1.04 -26.97 -7.96
N LEU A 243 -0.22 -26.61 -7.71
CA LEU A 243 -0.69 -26.21 -6.38
C LEU A 243 -0.92 -27.45 -5.52
N PRO A 244 -0.56 -27.43 -4.22
CA PRO A 244 -0.71 -28.59 -3.35
C PRO A 244 -2.17 -28.84 -2.96
N TYR A 245 -2.47 -30.05 -2.47
CA TYR A 245 -3.74 -30.30 -1.78
C TYR A 245 -3.72 -29.58 -0.42
N VAL A 246 -4.75 -28.78 -0.15
CA VAL A 246 -4.92 -28.05 1.10
C VAL A 246 -6.09 -28.66 1.89
N ASN A 247 -5.75 -29.39 2.95
CA ASN A 247 -6.74 -29.96 3.86
C ASN A 247 -7.23 -28.89 4.86
N GLY A 248 -8.46 -29.01 5.37
CA GLY A 248 -8.99 -28.13 6.43
C GLY A 248 -10.27 -27.37 6.10
N GLY A 249 -10.99 -27.75 5.03
CA GLY A 249 -12.32 -27.21 4.72
C GLY A 249 -12.33 -25.82 4.05
N LEU A 250 -11.23 -25.07 4.08
CA LEU A 250 -11.13 -23.75 3.47
C LEU A 250 -11.45 -23.78 1.96
N PHE A 251 -10.98 -24.79 1.23
CA PHE A 251 -11.27 -24.97 -0.20
C PHE A 251 -12.44 -25.94 -0.46
N SER A 252 -13.10 -26.43 0.58
CA SER A 252 -14.27 -27.30 0.45
C SER A 252 -15.55 -26.49 0.21
N GLY A 253 -16.62 -27.18 -0.17
CA GLY A 253 -17.91 -26.56 -0.47
C GLY A 253 -17.93 -25.92 -1.86
N ASP A 254 -18.71 -24.85 -2.01
CA ASP A 254 -18.80 -24.12 -3.26
C ASP A 254 -17.47 -23.40 -3.55
N THR A 255 -16.96 -23.58 -4.77
CA THR A 255 -15.76 -22.93 -5.29
C THR A 255 -16.07 -21.82 -6.28
N ASP A 256 -17.31 -21.33 -6.28
CA ASP A 256 -17.71 -20.15 -7.04
C ASP A 256 -16.73 -19.00 -6.81
N VAL A 257 -16.41 -18.31 -7.91
CA VAL A 257 -15.49 -17.17 -7.96
C VAL A 257 -16.21 -16.02 -8.64
N PRO A 258 -16.22 -14.80 -8.04
CA PRO A 258 -16.86 -13.65 -8.68
C PRO A 258 -16.14 -13.32 -9.98
N ARG A 259 -16.86 -12.78 -10.97
CA ARG A 259 -16.25 -12.28 -12.20
C ARG A 259 -15.33 -11.12 -11.88
N PHE A 260 -14.22 -11.05 -12.59
CA PHE A 260 -13.25 -9.97 -12.45
C PHE A 260 -13.38 -8.99 -13.62
N SER A 261 -13.38 -7.70 -13.31
CA SER A 261 -12.96 -6.69 -14.28
C SER A 261 -11.44 -6.63 -14.41
N ARG A 262 -10.98 -5.87 -15.40
CA ARG A 262 -9.57 -5.48 -15.53
C ARG A 262 -9.04 -4.82 -14.26
N ILE A 263 -9.86 -3.99 -13.61
CA ILE A 263 -9.47 -3.26 -12.40
C ILE A 263 -9.33 -4.23 -11.22
N ALA A 264 -10.32 -5.09 -10.98
CA ALA A 264 -10.25 -6.10 -9.92
C ALA A 264 -9.03 -7.02 -10.07
N ARG A 265 -8.71 -7.45 -11.30
CA ARG A 265 -7.53 -8.29 -11.56
C ARG A 265 -6.23 -7.55 -11.24
N ASN A 266 -6.12 -6.29 -11.64
CA ASN A 266 -4.93 -5.49 -11.32
C ASN A 266 -4.76 -5.31 -9.82
N TYR A 267 -5.85 -5.08 -9.06
CA TYR A 267 -5.79 -5.06 -7.60
C TYR A 267 -5.26 -6.38 -7.05
N LEU A 268 -5.79 -7.53 -7.49
CA LEU A 268 -5.30 -8.84 -7.05
C LEU A 268 -3.80 -9.02 -7.32
N LEU A 269 -3.31 -8.66 -8.51
CA LEU A 269 -1.88 -8.77 -8.84
C LEU A 269 -0.99 -7.81 -8.04
N HIS A 270 -1.45 -6.60 -7.77
CA HIS A 270 -0.74 -5.63 -6.92
C HIS A 270 -0.73 -6.04 -5.44
N ILE A 271 -1.76 -6.77 -4.99
CA ILE A 271 -1.82 -7.36 -3.66
C ILE A 271 -0.82 -8.53 -3.58
N GLY A 272 -0.76 -9.37 -4.61
CA GLY A 272 0.19 -10.48 -4.73
C GLY A 272 1.63 -10.08 -5.03
N SER A 273 1.93 -8.78 -5.13
CA SER A 273 3.30 -8.26 -5.18
C SER A 273 3.79 -7.73 -3.83
N LEU A 274 2.93 -7.69 -2.82
CA LEU A 274 3.33 -7.34 -1.45
C LEU A 274 4.13 -8.50 -0.84
N ASP A 275 4.95 -8.19 0.16
CA ASP A 275 5.71 -9.19 0.92
C ASP A 275 4.84 -9.74 2.06
N TRP A 276 4.16 -10.86 1.81
CA TRP A 276 3.22 -11.45 2.77
C TRP A 276 3.91 -12.11 3.97
N THR A 277 5.24 -12.26 3.94
CA THR A 277 6.01 -12.71 5.12
C THR A 277 6.07 -11.64 6.21
N LYS A 278 5.81 -10.38 5.85
CA LYS A 278 5.80 -9.26 6.79
C LYS A 278 4.43 -8.99 7.38
N ILE A 279 3.35 -9.56 6.85
CA ILE A 279 1.97 -9.28 7.25
C ILE A 279 1.60 -10.02 8.54
N ASN A 280 0.88 -9.37 9.48
CA ASN A 280 0.46 -9.94 10.77
C ASN A 280 -1.06 -9.92 11.01
#